data_AF-A0A9W7HMG2-F1
#
_entry.id   AF-A0A9W7HMG2-F1
#
_cell.length_a   1.000
_cell.length_b   1.000
_cell.length_c   1.000
_cell.angle_alpha   90.00
_cell.angle_beta   90.00
_cell.angle_gamma   90.00
#
_symmetry.space_group_name_H-M   'P 1'
#
loop_
_entity.id
_entity.type
_entity.pdbx_description
1 polymer ?
#
loop_
_entity_poly.entity_id
_entity_poly.type
_entity_poly.pdbx_seq_one_letter_code
_entity_poly.pdbx_strand_id
1 'polypeptide(L)' 'MELETSGFSMGRVVEIFGPEASGKTTLALHVIAEAQNEGDCCAFVNVEHSLDRALVRTIGVNTENLLSTLV' A
#
# COMPACT_ATOMS: atom_id res chain seq x y z
N MET A 1 13.75 -0.96 11.32
CA MET A 1 13.26 -1.93 10.32
C MET A 1 14.49 -2.60 9.76
N GLU A 2 14.84 -3.77 10.27
CA GLU A 2 15.88 -4.60 9.68
C GLU A 2 15.24 -5.32 8.49
N LEU A 3 15.47 -4.80 7.28
CA LEU A 3 15.22 -5.53 6.04
C LEU A 3 16.38 -6.53 5.85
N GLU A 4 16.43 -7.57 6.68
CA GLU A 4 17.38 -8.68 6.46
C GLU A 4 16.95 -9.56 5.27
N THR A 5 15.77 -9.31 4.72
CA THR A 5 15.23 -9.93 3.50
C THR A 5 14.82 -8.84 2.50
N SER A 6 14.92 -9.14 1.19
CA SER A 6 14.65 -8.27 0.02
C SER A 6 13.21 -7.71 -0.08
N GLY A 7 12.41 -7.73 0.99
CA GLY A 7 11.01 -7.30 1.00
C GLY A 7 10.30 -7.62 2.32
N PHE A 8 8.98 -7.48 2.29
CA PHE A 8 8.10 -7.78 3.42
C PHE A 8 7.81 -9.29 3.50
N SER A 9 7.85 -9.86 4.71
CA SER A 9 7.56 -11.29 4.91
C SER A 9 6.06 -11.60 4.82
N MET A 10 5.68 -12.54 3.97
CA MET A 10 4.28 -13.00 3.85
C MET A 10 3.79 -13.68 5.13
N GLY A 11 2.48 -13.55 5.42
CA GLY A 11 1.84 -14.14 6.60
C GLY A 11 2.23 -13.48 7.94
N ARG A 12 2.86 -12.29 7.89
CA ARG A 12 3.24 -11.50 9.06
C ARG A 12 2.54 -10.14 9.05
N VAL A 13 2.40 -9.55 10.23
CA VAL A 13 1.95 -8.16 10.38
C VAL A 13 3.18 -7.27 10.39
N VAL A 14 3.11 -6.17 9.64
CA VAL A 14 4.16 -5.16 9.57
C VAL A 14 3.57 -3.81 9.95
N GLU A 15 4.26 -3.09 10.83
CA GLU A 15 3.90 -1.74 11.24
C GLU A 15 4.86 -0.71 10.62
N ILE A 16 4.30 0.32 10.00
CA ILE A 16 5.05 1.45 9.43
C ILE A 16 4.57 2.72 10.14
N PHE A 17 5.43 3.30 10.99
CA PHE A 17 5.12 4.51 11.75
C PHE A 17 6.08 5.65 11.41
N GLY A 18 5.65 6.88 11.66
CA GLY A 18 6.43 8.07 11.37
C GLY A 18 5.60 9.36 11.35
N PRO A 19 6.24 10.53 11.29
CA PRO A 19 5.59 11.84 11.30
C PRO A 19 4.53 12.00 10.19
N GLU A 20 3.61 12.94 10.36
CA GLU A 20 2.70 13.33 9.28
C GLU A 20 3.49 13.69 8.01
N ALA A 21 2.96 13.34 6.84
CA ALA A 21 3.62 13.52 5.55
C ALA A 21 4.98 12.81 5.36
N SER A 22 5.38 11.88 6.23
CA SER A 22 6.62 11.09 6.07
C SER A 22 6.56 10.01 4.97
N GLY A 23 5.49 9.96 4.17
CA GLY A 23 5.34 9.00 3.06
C GLY A 23 4.84 7.61 3.43
N LYS A 24 4.28 7.40 4.63
CA LYS A 24 3.77 6.07 5.08
C LYS A 24 2.76 5.47 4.09
N THR A 25 1.74 6.25 3.73
CA THR A 25 0.70 5.84 2.78
C THR A 25 1.29 5.59 1.40
N THR A 26 2.21 6.46 0.95
CA THR A 26 2.92 6.29 -0.33
C THR A 26 3.70 4.98 -0.37
N LEU A 27 4.42 4.63 0.71
CA LEU A 27 5.14 3.37 0.82
C LEU A 27 4.18 2.17 0.77
N ALA A 28 3.07 2.22 1.51
CA ALA A 28 2.05 1.16 1.47
C ALA A 28 1.46 0.97 0.06
N LEU A 29 1.24 2.06 -0.69
CA LEU A 29 0.75 1.99 -2.07
C LEU A 29 1.79 1.41 -3.02
N HIS A 30 3.09 1.69 -2.85
CA HIS A 30 4.14 1.03 -3.63
C HIS A 30 4.22 -0.48 -3.37
N VAL A 31 4.04 -0.91 -2.12
CA VAL A 31 3.98 -2.35 -1.78
C VAL A 31 2.80 -3.02 -2.48
N ILE A 32 1.64 -2.37 -2.50
CA ILE A 32 0.45 -2.86 -3.22
C ILE A 32 0.70 -2.93 -4.72
N ALA A 33 1.32 -1.91 -5.31
CA ALA A 33 1.63 -1.89 -6.74
C ALA A 33 2.51 -3.08 -7.12
N GLU A 34 3.54 -3.38 -6.32
CA GLU A 34 4.41 -4.53 -6.62
C GLU A 34 3.75 -5.88 -6.37
N ALA A 35 2.96 -6.03 -5.32
CA ALA A 35 2.17 -7.24 -5.12
C ALA A 35 1.20 -7.48 -6.29
N GLN A 36 0.52 -6.43 -6.77
CA GLN A 36 -0.34 -6.53 -7.96
C GLN A 36 0.44 -6.87 -9.24
N ASN A 37 1.67 -6.38 -9.41
CA ASN A 37 2.54 -6.73 -10.53
C ASN A 37 2.96 -8.20 -10.52
N GLU A 38 3.10 -8.80 -9.33
CA GLU A 38 3.34 -10.24 -9.15
C GLU A 38 2.06 -11.09 -9.29
N GLY A 39 0.91 -10.45 -9.48
CA GLY A 39 -0.40 -11.10 -9.67
C GLY A 39 -1.21 -11.31 -8.39
N ASP A 40 -0.76 -10.75 -7.26
CA ASP A 40 -1.45 -10.88 -5.98
C ASP A 40 -2.71 -9.99 -5.91
N CYS A 41 -3.70 -10.48 -5.16
CA CYS A 41 -4.88 -9.70 -4.83
C CYS A 41 -4.62 -8.87 -3.57
N CYS A 42 -4.84 -7.55 -3.66
CA CYS A 42 -4.58 -6.62 -2.58
C CYS A 42 -5.87 -5.97 -2.07
N ALA A 43 -5.87 -5.64 -0.78
CA ALA A 43 -6.90 -4.84 -0.15
C ALA A 43 -6.27 -3.61 0.53
N PHE A 44 -6.93 -2.46 0.43
CA PHE A 44 -6.52 -1.23 1.10
C PHE A 44 -7.66 -0.69 1.94
N VAL A 45 -7.48 -0.72 3.27
CA VAL A 45 -8.44 -0.19 4.23
C VAL A 45 -7.99 1.21 4.61
N ASN A 46 -8.69 2.20 4.09
CA ASN A 46 -8.38 3.59 4.35
C ASN A 46 -9.40 4.18 5.33
N VAL A 47 -8.95 4.54 6.53
CA VAL A 47 -9.81 5.15 7.56
C VAL A 47 -9.84 6.68 7.42
N GLU A 48 -8.94 7.25 6.62
CA GLU A 48 -8.88 8.69 6.36
C GLU A 48 -9.59 9.03 5.04
N HIS A 49 -10.45 10.05 4.99
CA HIS A 49 -11.17 10.41 3.75
C HIS A 49 -10.29 11.14 2.69
N SER A 50 -8.99 10.86 2.62
CA SER A 50 -7.98 11.70 1.95
C SER A 50 -7.34 11.10 0.69
N LEU A 51 -7.63 9.85 0.32
CA LEU A 51 -6.87 9.18 -0.72
C LEU A 51 -7.39 9.49 -2.14
N ASP A 52 -6.64 10.30 -2.87
CA ASP A 52 -6.91 10.61 -4.27
C ASP A 52 -6.60 9.42 -5.19
N ARG A 53 -7.62 8.93 -5.91
CA ARG A 53 -7.48 7.83 -6.88
C ARG A 53 -6.52 8.17 -8.02
N ALA A 54 -6.36 9.43 -8.40
CA ALA A 54 -5.40 9.84 -9.42
C ALA A 54 -3.96 9.61 -8.94
N LEU A 55 -3.64 10.03 -7.71
CA LEU A 55 -2.35 9.79 -7.08
C LEU A 55 -2.02 8.30 -6.98
N VAL A 56 -3.00 7.49 -6.57
CA VAL A 56 -2.85 6.03 -6.45
C VAL A 56 -2.47 5.38 -7.79
N ARG A 57 -3.12 5.80 -8.88
CA ARG A 57 -2.81 5.30 -10.23
C ARG A 57 -1.42 5.73 -10.69
N THR A 58 -0.98 6.95 -10.37
CA THR A 58 0.38 7.41 -10.69
C THR A 58 1.46 6.58 -10.02
N ILE A 59 1.19 6.04 -8.83
CA ILE A 59 2.10 5.13 -8.11
C ILE A 59 2.19 3.74 -8.78
N GLY A 60 1.23 3.40 -9.65
CA GLY A 60 1.19 2.12 -10.38
C GLY A 60 0.18 1.12 -9.82
N VAL A 61 -0.62 1.50 -8.83
CA VAL A 61 -1.67 0.63 -8.28
C VAL A 61 -2.82 0.49 -9.28
N ASN A 62 -3.19 -0.73 -9.59
CA ASN A 62 -4.40 -1.05 -10.35
C ASN A 62 -5.63 -0.88 -9.45
N THR A 63 -6.23 0.30 -9.49
CA THR A 63 -7.40 0.67 -8.68
C THR A 63 -8.66 -0.12 -9.02
N GLU A 64 -8.78 -0.66 -10.24
CA GLU A 64 -9.94 -1.44 -10.65
C GLU A 64 -9.95 -2.83 -9.98
N ASN A 65 -8.75 -3.37 -9.74
CA ASN A 65 -8.54 -4.66 -9.07
C ASN A 65 -8.13 -4.51 -7.60
N LEU A 66 -8.28 -3.33 -6.99
CA LEU A 66 -7.98 -3.09 -5.59
C LEU A 66 -9.25 -3.20 -4.75
N LEU A 67 -9.27 -4.11 -3.78
CA LEU A 67 -10.35 -4.17 -2.80
C LEU A 67 -10.20 -3.00 -1.82
N SER A 68 -10.94 -1.93 -2.03
CA SER A 68 -10.94 -0.77 -1.14
C SER A 68 -12.26 -0.62 -0.41
N THR A 69 -12.21 -0.49 0.92
CA THR A 69 -13.34 0.06 1.68
C THR A 69 -13.18 1.58 1.71
N LEU A 70 -14.20 2.29 1.21
CA LEU A 70 -14.44 3.69 1.53
C LEU A 70 -15.60 3.68 2.52
N VAL A 71 -15.34 4.14 3.74
CA VAL A 71 -16.40 4.69 4.60
C VAL A 71 -16.48 6.18 4.30
#